data_AF-A0A897MTI1-F1
#
_entry.id   AF-A0A897MTI1-F1
#
_cell.length_a   1.000
_cell.length_b   1.000
_cell.length_c   1.000
_cell.angle_alpha   90.00
_cell.angle_beta   90.00
_cell.angle_gamma   90.00
#
_symmetry.space_group_name_H-M   'P 1'
#
loop_
_entity.id
_entity.type
_entity.pdbx_description
1 polymer ?
#
loop_
_entity_poly.entity_id
_entity_poly.type
_entity_poly.pdbx_seq_one_letter_code
_entity_poly.pdbx_strand_id
1 'polypeptide(L)'
;MTDIENVPRWVYLALIGSVLSYAGIVLYALVSGDPIAELTADVLFGLIALAVGAGLYWVAESRTDPLRAAGASFVTGGLAQFLAIMAEDPLIDLLATLAVLSGVGLYVYATRYAN
;
A
#
# COMPACT_ATOMS: atom_id res chain seq x y z
N MET A 1 -10.09 -22.35 11.98
CA MET A 1 -8.63 -22.44 11.76
C MET A 1 -8.42 -21.83 10.38
N THR A 2 -8.00 -20.57 10.38
CA THR A 2 -8.23 -19.58 9.32
C THR A 2 -7.14 -19.66 8.23
N ASP A 3 -7.54 -19.52 6.96
CA ASP A 3 -6.73 -19.70 5.73
C ASP A 3 -5.44 -18.85 5.60
N ILE A 4 -5.11 -18.04 6.61
CA ILE A 4 -3.88 -17.24 6.70
C ILE A 4 -2.63 -18.10 6.93
N GLU A 5 -2.82 -19.32 7.46
CA GLU A 5 -1.72 -20.27 7.75
C GLU A 5 -1.07 -20.83 6.46
N ASN A 6 -1.73 -20.68 5.31
CA ASN A 6 -1.26 -21.17 4.01
C ASN A 6 -0.62 -20.11 3.10
N VAL A 7 -0.44 -18.86 3.55
CA VAL A 7 0.29 -17.86 2.75
C VAL A 7 1.75 -18.30 2.63
N PRO A 8 2.25 -18.60 1.42
CA PRO A 8 3.60 -19.10 1.27
C PRO A 8 4.61 -18.09 1.80
N ARG A 9 5.62 -18.55 2.55
CA ARG A 9 6.67 -17.69 3.13
C ARG A 9 7.32 -16.75 2.10
N TRP A 10 7.44 -17.18 0.85
CA TRP A 10 8.00 -16.36 -0.23
C TRP A 10 7.16 -15.12 -0.54
N VAL A 11 5.84 -15.16 -0.38
CA VAL A 11 4.95 -13.99 -0.58
C VAL A 11 5.23 -12.95 0.49
N TYR A 12 5.34 -13.36 1.74
CA TYR A 12 5.68 -12.47 2.85
C TYR A 12 7.07 -11.84 2.67
N LEU A 13 8.07 -12.64 2.29
CA LEU A 13 9.42 -12.16 2.00
C LEU A 13 9.46 -11.22 0.79
N ALA A 14 8.66 -11.51 -0.25
CA ALA A 14 8.53 -10.64 -1.40
C ALA A 14 7.92 -9.29 -0.99
N LEU A 15 6.87 -9.28 -0.17
CA LEU A 15 6.22 -8.05 0.27
C LEU A 15 7.16 -7.19 1.14
N ILE A 16 7.87 -7.79 2.09
CA ILE A 16 8.92 -7.11 2.86
C ILE A 16 10.03 -6.60 1.93
N GLY A 17 10.51 -7.46 1.03
CA GLY A 17 11.55 -7.12 0.07
C GLY A 17 11.15 -5.93 -0.79
N SER A 18 9.89 -5.87 -1.25
CA SER A 18 9.34 -4.74 -2.00
C SER A 18 9.31 -3.47 -1.18
N VAL A 19 8.87 -3.52 0.08
CA VAL A 19 8.85 -2.35 0.98
C VAL A 19 10.26 -1.83 1.26
N LEU A 20 11.21 -2.72 1.53
CA LEU A 20 12.61 -2.34 1.75
C LEU A 20 13.26 -1.78 0.49
N SER A 21 12.98 -2.37 -0.67
CA SER A 21 13.47 -1.89 -1.96
C SER A 21 12.90 -0.51 -2.28
N TYR A 22 11.60 -0.31 -2.07
CA TYR A 22 10.95 0.99 -2.18
C TYR A 22 11.65 2.04 -1.30
N ALA A 23 11.86 1.75 -0.02
CA ALA A 23 12.55 2.66 0.89
C ALA A 23 13.97 3.01 0.41
N GLY A 24 14.71 2.03 -0.11
CA GLY A 24 16.04 2.25 -0.69
C GLY A 24 16.00 3.14 -1.94
N ILE A 25 15.03 2.93 -2.83
CA ILE A 25 14.87 3.73 -4.06
C ILE A 25 14.46 5.16 -3.73
N VAL A 26 13.55 5.37 -2.77
CA VAL A 26 13.15 6.70 -2.30
C VAL A 26 14.37 7.45 -1.74
N LEU A 27 15.19 6.80 -0.90
CA LEU A 27 16.40 7.41 -0.37
C LEU A 27 17.40 7.76 -1.48
N TYR A 28 17.55 6.88 -2.47
CA TYR A 28 18.39 7.17 -3.62
C TYR A 28 17.86 8.37 -4.42
N ALA A 29 16.57 8.37 -4.79
CA ALA A 29 15.92 9.45 -5.54
C ALA A 29 16.06 10.80 -4.81
N LEU A 30 15.89 10.82 -3.48
CA LEU A 30 16.05 12.01 -2.66
C LEU A 30 17.48 12.59 -2.70
N VAL A 31 18.50 11.72 -2.75
CA VAL A 31 19.91 12.15 -2.74
C VAL A 31 20.39 12.50 -4.16
N SER A 32 19.98 11.72 -5.17
CA SER A 32 20.45 11.86 -6.55
C SER A 32 19.63 12.88 -7.35
N GLY A 33 18.39 13.15 -6.96
CA GLY A 33 17.43 13.90 -7.76
C GLY A 33 17.09 13.20 -9.08
N ASP A 34 17.29 11.88 -9.16
CA ASP A 34 17.06 11.11 -10.38
C ASP A 34 15.55 10.89 -10.61
N PRO A 35 14.96 11.50 -11.66
CA PRO A 35 13.53 11.40 -11.93
C PRO A 35 13.08 9.97 -12.27
N ILE A 36 13.99 9.12 -12.76
CA ILE A 36 13.65 7.73 -13.06
C ILE A 36 13.48 6.94 -11.75
N ALA A 37 14.31 7.23 -10.75
CA ALA A 37 14.20 6.59 -9.44
C ALA A 37 12.93 7.01 -8.70
N GLU A 38 12.57 8.30 -8.79
CA GLU A 38 11.31 8.82 -8.24
C GLU A 38 10.10 8.12 -8.86
N LEU A 39 10.02 8.08 -10.20
CA LEU A 39 8.96 7.36 -10.91
C LEU A 39 8.92 5.87 -10.52
N THR A 40 10.07 5.23 -10.37
CA THR A 40 10.16 3.82 -9.95
C THR A 40 9.61 3.63 -8.54
N ALA A 41 9.89 4.55 -7.62
CA ALA A 41 9.36 4.52 -6.27
C ALA A 41 7.83 4.67 -6.28
N ASP A 42 7.29 5.58 -7.08
CA ASP A 42 5.84 5.82 -7.15
C ASP A 42 5.09 4.60 -7.69
N VAL A 43 5.63 3.97 -8.74
CA VAL A 43 5.07 2.73 -9.29
C VAL A 43 5.10 1.60 -8.26
N LEU A 44 6.22 1.43 -7.55
CA LEU A 44 6.34 0.42 -6.50
C LEU A 44 5.39 0.69 -5.34
N PHE A 45 5.24 1.95 -4.93
CA PHE A 45 4.31 2.35 -3.88
C PHE A 45 2.88 1.96 -4.23
N GLY A 46 2.43 2.31 -5.45
CA GLY A 46 1.11 1.93 -5.95
C GLY A 46 0.88 0.41 -5.96
N LEU A 47 1.87 -0.36 -6.45
CA LEU A 47 1.80 -1.83 -6.46
C LEU A 47 1.73 -2.44 -5.06
N ILE A 48 2.55 -1.95 -4.12
CA ILE A 48 2.53 -2.40 -2.73
C ILE A 48 1.17 -2.10 -2.09
N ALA A 49 0.65 -0.89 -2.29
CA ALA A 49 -0.67 -0.49 -1.78
C ALA A 49 -1.78 -1.40 -2.33
N LEU A 50 -1.78 -1.70 -3.63
CA LEU A 50 -2.73 -2.63 -4.22
C LEU A 50 -2.61 -4.04 -3.64
N ALA A 51 -1.39 -4.57 -3.50
CA ALA A 51 -1.16 -5.90 -2.97
C ALA A 51 -1.62 -6.04 -1.51
N VAL A 52 -1.28 -5.05 -0.67
CA VAL A 52 -1.73 -4.99 0.73
C VAL A 52 -3.24 -4.85 0.80
N GLY A 53 -3.82 -3.93 0.01
CA GLY A 53 -5.26 -3.69 0.00
C GLY A 53 -6.08 -4.92 -0.42
N ALA A 54 -5.63 -5.63 -1.46
CA ALA A 54 -6.24 -6.87 -1.91
C ALA A 54 -6.13 -7.97 -0.84
N GLY A 55 -4.97 -8.10 -0.18
CA GLY A 55 -4.76 -9.04 0.91
C GLY A 55 -5.71 -8.80 2.09
N LEU A 56 -5.89 -7.54 2.49
CA LEU A 56 -6.83 -7.17 3.55
C LEU A 56 -8.28 -7.47 3.19
N TYR A 57 -8.64 -7.30 1.92
CA TYR A 57 -9.98 -7.63 1.44
C TYR A 57 -10.28 -9.14 1.51
N TRP A 58 -9.26 -9.99 1.30
CA TRP A 58 -9.38 -11.44 1.42
C TRP A 58 -9.45 -11.92 2.88
N VAL A 59 -8.75 -11.24 3.80
CA VAL A 59 -8.75 -11.63 5.22
C VAL A 59 -10.00 -11.13 5.96
N ALA A 60 -10.66 -10.08 5.47
CA ALA A 60 -11.83 -9.51 6.11
C ALA A 60 -12.99 -10.54 6.22
N GLU A 61 -13.43 -10.82 7.45
CA GLU A 61 -14.42 -11.86 7.72
C GLU A 61 -15.87 -11.40 7.45
N SER A 62 -16.11 -10.07 7.49
CA SER A 62 -17.45 -9.51 7.32
C SER A 62 -17.47 -8.21 6.49
N ARG A 63 -18.68 -7.80 6.05
CA ARG A 63 -18.88 -6.53 5.32
C ARG A 63 -18.58 -5.28 6.18
N THR A 64 -18.76 -5.38 7.49
CA THR A 64 -18.53 -4.30 8.45
C THR A 64 -17.15 -4.33 9.08
N ASP A 65 -16.30 -5.27 8.65
CA ASP A 65 -14.95 -5.42 9.18
C ASP A 65 -14.10 -4.18 8.83
N PRO A 66 -13.52 -3.48 9.83
CA PRO A 66 -12.63 -2.35 9.57
C PRO A 66 -11.40 -2.72 8.74
N LEU A 67 -11.00 -4.00 8.67
CA LEU A 67 -9.97 -4.47 7.72
C LEU A 67 -10.38 -4.28 6.26
N ARG A 68 -11.67 -4.42 5.95
CA ARG A 68 -12.19 -4.23 4.60
C ARG A 68 -12.17 -2.76 4.19
N ALA A 69 -12.47 -1.86 5.13
CA ALA A 69 -12.34 -0.43 4.92
C ALA A 69 -10.87 -0.02 4.75
N ALA A 70 -9.96 -0.59 5.54
CA ALA A 70 -8.53 -0.41 5.36
C ALA A 70 -8.08 -0.87 3.96
N GLY A 71 -8.49 -2.07 3.55
CA GLY A 71 -8.18 -2.63 2.24
C GLY A 71 -8.68 -1.77 1.09
N ALA A 72 -9.93 -1.27 1.18
CA ALA A 72 -10.47 -0.34 0.18
C ALA A 72 -9.64 0.96 0.12
N SER A 73 -9.27 1.52 1.26
CA SER A 73 -8.44 2.73 1.32
C SER A 73 -7.07 2.54 0.64
N PHE A 74 -6.41 1.41 0.89
CA PHE A 74 -5.15 1.05 0.22
C PHE A 74 -5.32 0.88 -1.28
N VAL A 75 -6.36 0.19 -1.74
CA VAL A 75 -6.61 0.01 -3.18
C VAL A 75 -6.88 1.36 -3.85
N THR A 76 -7.70 2.20 -3.22
CA THR A 76 -8.04 3.53 -3.76
C THR A 76 -6.80 4.41 -3.83
N GLY A 77 -5.96 4.41 -2.77
CA GLY A 77 -4.69 5.13 -2.75
C GLY A 77 -3.70 4.62 -3.79
N GLY A 78 -3.56 3.30 -3.94
CA GLY A 78 -2.71 2.69 -4.95
C GLY A 78 -3.12 3.04 -6.38
N LEU A 79 -4.42 2.99 -6.68
CA LEU A 79 -4.96 3.43 -7.98
C LEU A 79 -4.78 4.93 -8.22
N ALA A 80 -5.01 5.74 -7.17
CA ALA A 80 -4.79 7.18 -7.25
C ALA A 80 -3.32 7.52 -7.51
N GLN A 81 -2.36 6.73 -7.02
CA GLN A 81 -0.94 6.91 -7.33
C GLN A 81 -0.68 6.80 -8.84
N PHE A 82 -1.24 5.78 -9.50
CA PHE A 82 -1.09 5.64 -10.95
C PHE A 82 -1.75 6.79 -11.73
N LEU A 83 -2.88 7.30 -11.23
CA LEU A 83 -3.52 8.49 -11.79
C LEU A 83 -2.64 9.73 -11.59
N ALA A 84 -1.98 9.89 -10.44
CA ALA A 84 -1.07 10.98 -10.17
C ALA A 84 0.12 10.98 -11.14
N ILE A 85 0.71 9.80 -11.37
CA ILE A 85 1.79 9.61 -12.35
C ILE A 85 1.34 10.04 -13.76
N MET A 86 0.13 9.64 -14.19
CA MET A 86 -0.37 9.98 -15.53
C MET A 86 -0.78 11.44 -15.68
N ALA A 87 -1.29 12.06 -14.61
CA ALA A 87 -1.76 13.44 -14.61
C ALA A 87 -0.64 14.45 -14.32
N GLU A 88 0.51 13.98 -13.81
CA GLU A 88 1.59 14.82 -13.27
C GLU A 88 1.07 15.86 -12.25
N ASP A 89 0.03 15.50 -11.49
CA ASP A 89 -0.67 16.41 -10.56
C ASP A 89 -0.29 16.11 -9.10
N PRO A 90 0.40 17.04 -8.40
CA PRO A 90 0.83 16.86 -7.03
C PRO A 90 -0.35 16.79 -6.03
N LEU A 91 -1.54 17.30 -6.36
CA LEU A 91 -2.71 17.15 -5.51
C LEU A 91 -3.23 15.71 -5.50
N ILE A 92 -3.20 15.04 -6.65
CA ILE A 92 -3.62 13.63 -6.76
C ILE A 92 -2.63 12.74 -6.01
N ASP A 93 -1.34 13.04 -6.10
CA ASP A 93 -0.29 12.35 -5.34
C ASP A 93 -0.48 12.48 -3.81
N LEU A 94 -0.76 13.70 -3.34
CA LEU A 94 -1.09 13.93 -1.94
C LEU A 94 -2.33 13.14 -1.51
N LEU A 95 -3.40 13.13 -2.31
CA LEU A 95 -4.62 12.39 -2.02
C LEU A 95 -4.39 10.87 -2.01
N ALA A 96 -3.56 10.36 -2.92
CA ALA A 96 -3.15 8.96 -2.96
C ALA A 96 -2.43 8.56 -1.67
N THR A 97 -1.45 9.38 -1.26
CA THR A 97 -0.71 9.20 0.00
C THR A 97 -1.63 9.24 1.22
N LEU A 98 -2.55 10.21 1.29
CA LEU A 98 -3.52 10.31 2.37
C LEU A 98 -4.45 9.10 2.44
N ALA A 99 -4.90 8.59 1.29
CA ALA A 99 -5.73 7.39 1.21
C ALA A 99 -4.98 6.14 1.68
N VAL A 100 -3.69 6.01 1.37
CA VAL A 100 -2.86 4.93 1.93
C VAL A 100 -2.69 5.08 3.44
N LEU A 101 -2.42 6.30 3.92
CA LEU A 101 -2.29 6.59 5.36
C LEU A 101 -3.57 6.30 6.15
N SER A 102 -4.75 6.65 5.61
CA SER A 102 -6.02 6.27 6.24
C SER A 102 -6.23 4.76 6.26
N GLY A 103 -5.76 4.04 5.24
CA GLY A 103 -5.73 2.58 5.20
C GLY A 103 -4.87 1.99 6.33
N VAL A 104 -3.66 2.53 6.53
CA VAL A 104 -2.79 2.14 7.64
C VAL A 104 -3.46 2.40 8.99
N GLY A 105 -4.06 3.58 9.17
CA GLY A 105 -4.75 3.95 10.40
C GLY A 105 -5.93 3.01 10.71
N LEU A 106 -6.74 2.70 9.70
CA LEU A 106 -7.85 1.74 9.83
C LEU A 106 -7.35 0.33 10.13
N TYR A 107 -6.25 -0.12 9.51
CA TYR A 107 -5.65 -1.42 9.80
C TYR A 107 -5.16 -1.53 11.25
N VAL A 108 -4.46 -0.49 11.74
CA VAL A 108 -4.02 -0.44 13.14
C VAL A 108 -5.22 -0.42 14.08
N TYR A 109 -6.26 0.37 13.76
CA TYR A 109 -7.50 0.40 14.54
C TYR A 109 -8.16 -0.97 14.60
N ALA A 110 -8.33 -1.63 13.45
CA ALA A 110 -8.94 -2.95 13.34
C ALA A 110 -8.19 -3.98 14.19
N THR A 111 -6.86 -4.02 14.06
CA THR A 111 -6.03 -5.05 14.70
C THR A 111 -5.77 -4.81 16.18
N ARG A 112 -5.83 -3.56 16.66
CA ARG A 112 -5.49 -3.20 18.06
C ARG A 112 -6.67 -2.85 18.95
N TYR A 113 -7.79 -2.41 18.37
CA TYR A 113 -8.91 -1.86 19.15
C TYR A 113 -10.28 -2.46 18.80
N ALA A 114 -10.45 -3.00 17.58
CA ALA A 114 -11.72 -3.60 17.16
C ALA A 114 -11.77 -5.14 17.30
N ASN A 115 -10.65 -5.77 17.65
CA ASN A 115 -10.53 -7.19 17.98
C ASN A 115 -10.70 -7.44 19.48
#